data_AF-A0A958AKV9-F1
#
_entry.id   AF-A0A958AKV9-F1
#
_cell.length_a   1.000
_cell.length_b   1.000
_cell.length_c   1.000
_cell.angle_alpha   90.00
_cell.angle_beta   90.00
_cell.angle_gamma   90.00
#
_symmetry.space_group_name_H-M   'P 1'
#
loop_
_entity.id
_entity.type
_entity.pdbx_description
1 polymer ?
#
loop_
_entity_poly.entity_id
_entity_poly.type
_entity_poly.pdbx_seq_one_letter_code
_entity_poly.pdbx_strand_id
1 'polypeptide(L)'
;MTRERWLISWVGRTDHEAAENGAEQDVGPIATALAGPKRYDRIYLLTNYSFERSKNYCHWLQKRTGYSDSSVDLFQVDLSSPIDYAAIYAEVSKNLKEA
;
A
#
# COMPACT_ATOMS: atom_id res chain seq x y z
N MET A 1 -23.76 10.24 -8.76
CA MET A 1 -22.54 10.11 -7.94
C MET A 1 -21.61 9.15 -8.66
N THR A 2 -20.38 9.56 -8.99
CA THR A 2 -19.36 8.63 -9.48
C THR A 2 -18.91 7.76 -8.30
N ARG A 3 -18.80 6.45 -8.52
CA ARG A 3 -18.39 5.49 -7.50
C ARG A 3 -16.87 5.58 -7.34
N GLU A 4 -16.42 5.93 -6.15
CA GLU A 4 -14.99 6.00 -5.81
C GLU A 4 -14.36 4.60 -5.81
N ARG A 5 -13.15 4.48 -6.35
CA ARG A 5 -12.40 3.23 -6.45
C ARG A 5 -11.24 3.25 -5.47
N TRP A 6 -11.21 2.25 -4.61
CA TRP A 6 -10.21 2.12 -3.56
C TRP A 6 -9.33 0.90 -3.80
N LEU A 7 -8.02 1.06 -3.64
CA LEU A 7 -7.09 -0.04 -3.46
C LEU A 7 -6.69 -0.05 -1.99
N ILE A 8 -6.87 -1.17 -1.30
CA ILE A 8 -6.37 -1.36 0.06
C ILE A 8 -5.44 -2.56 0.05
N SER A 9 -4.21 -2.39 0.54
CA SER A 9 -3.21 -3.46 0.52
C SER A 9 -2.23 -3.35 1.67
N TRP A 10 -1.70 -4.50 2.09
CA TRP A 10 -0.51 -4.54 2.93
C TRP A 10 0.74 -4.33 2.07
N VAL A 11 1.71 -3.55 2.55
CA VAL A 11 3.03 -3.43 1.91
C VAL A 11 3.86 -4.66 2.23
N GLY A 12 4.18 -5.45 1.20
CA GLY A 12 4.95 -6.67 1.35
C GLY A 12 6.46 -6.48 1.24
N ARG A 13 7.21 -7.53 1.58
CA ARG A 13 8.66 -7.57 1.37
C ARG A 13 9.04 -7.28 -0.08
N THR A 14 8.38 -7.92 -1.03
CA THR A 14 8.65 -7.77 -2.47
C THR A 14 8.41 -6.34 -2.96
N ASP A 15 7.38 -5.66 -2.44
CA ASP A 15 7.12 -4.26 -2.76
C ASP A 15 8.28 -3.36 -2.32
N HIS A 16 8.79 -3.57 -1.10
CA HIS A 16 9.95 -2.83 -0.62
C HIS A 16 11.22 -3.14 -1.41
N GLU A 17 11.51 -4.42 -1.65
CA GLU A 17 12.71 -4.84 -2.38
C GLU A 17 12.71 -4.27 -3.80
N ALA A 18 11.56 -4.19 -4.46
CA ALA A 18 11.42 -3.57 -5.77
C ALA A 18 11.81 -2.08 -5.75
N ALA A 19 11.37 -1.34 -4.73
CA ALA A 19 11.70 0.08 -4.57
C ALA A 19 13.16 0.31 -4.21
N GLU A 20 13.72 -0.54 -3.34
CA GLU A 20 15.10 -0.46 -2.84
C GLU A 20 16.11 -0.81 -3.95
N ASN A 21 15.80 -1.80 -4.77
CA ASN A 21 16.69 -2.26 -5.84
C ASN A 21 16.51 -1.48 -7.17
N GLY A 22 15.53 -0.57 -7.24
CA GLY A 22 15.25 0.20 -8.45
C GLY A 22 14.84 -0.66 -9.64
N ALA A 23 14.19 -1.80 -9.40
CA ALA A 23 13.91 -2.79 -10.43
C ALA A 23 12.98 -2.21 -11.51
N GLU A 24 13.38 -2.31 -12.79
CA GLU A 24 12.53 -1.90 -13.91
C GLU A 24 11.45 -2.94 -14.23
N GLN A 25 11.74 -4.22 -14.03
CA GLN A 25 10.89 -5.34 -14.48
C GLN A 25 10.14 -6.03 -13.33
N ASP A 26 10.74 -6.10 -12.13
CA ASP A 26 10.11 -6.71 -10.95
C ASP A 26 9.70 -5.63 -9.94
N VAL A 27 8.54 -5.03 -10.20
CA VAL A 27 8.11 -3.76 -9.59
C VAL A 27 7.32 -3.95 -8.30
N GLY A 28 7.11 -5.21 -7.90
CA GLY A 28 6.26 -5.58 -6.78
C GLY A 28 4.76 -5.54 -7.11
N PRO A 29 3.95 -6.31 -6.37
CA PRO A 29 2.54 -6.54 -6.67
C PRO A 29 1.68 -5.28 -6.64
N ILE A 30 1.92 -4.34 -5.71
CA ILE A 30 1.10 -3.13 -5.60
C ILE A 30 1.35 -2.22 -6.82
N ALA A 31 2.61 -2.03 -7.23
CA ALA A 31 2.91 -1.21 -8.41
C ALA A 31 2.33 -1.84 -9.69
N THR A 32 2.38 -3.18 -9.81
CA THR A 32 1.70 -3.90 -10.90
C THR A 32 0.18 -3.66 -10.88
N ALA A 33 -0.47 -3.70 -9.72
CA ALA A 33 -1.90 -3.43 -9.61
C ALA A 33 -2.26 -1.99 -10.00
N LEU A 34 -1.43 -1.02 -9.63
CA LEU A 34 -1.62 0.40 -9.95
C LEU A 34 -1.33 0.76 -11.42
N ALA A 35 -0.54 -0.06 -12.11
CA ALA A 35 -0.25 0.07 -13.54
C ALA A 35 -1.41 -0.42 -14.44
N GLY A 36 -2.44 -1.02 -13.86
CA GLY A 36 -3.62 -1.47 -14.60
C GLY A 36 -4.36 -0.33 -15.32
N PRO A 37 -5.26 -0.67 -16.27
CA PRO A 37 -5.97 0.33 -17.09
C PRO A 37 -6.96 1.20 -16.30
N LYS A 38 -7.30 0.81 -15.07
CA LYS A 38 -8.20 1.54 -14.18
C LYS A 38 -7.41 2.18 -13.06
N ARG A 39 -7.52 3.51 -12.93
CA ARG A 39 -7.02 4.24 -11.77
C ARG A 39 -7.91 4.03 -10.55
N TYR A 40 -7.29 4.06 -9.39
CA TYR A 40 -7.94 4.21 -8.09
C TYR A 40 -7.99 5.68 -7.70
N ASP A 41 -9.00 6.08 -6.96
CA ASP A 41 -9.14 7.44 -6.43
C ASP A 41 -8.44 7.55 -5.06
N ARG A 42 -8.36 6.44 -4.33
CA ARG A 42 -7.72 6.29 -3.01
C ARG A 42 -6.92 4.98 -2.94
N ILE A 43 -5.73 5.06 -2.35
CA ILE A 43 -4.81 3.93 -2.14
C ILE A 43 -4.45 3.92 -0.66
N TYR A 44 -4.87 2.88 0.05
CA TYR A 44 -4.67 2.70 1.47
C TYR A 44 -3.66 1.58 1.69
N LEU A 45 -2.48 1.96 2.15
CA LEU A 45 -1.38 1.04 2.40
C LEU A 45 -1.23 0.80 3.89
N LEU A 46 -1.18 -0.46 4.28
CA LEU A 46 -0.96 -0.90 5.65
C LEU A 46 0.46 -1.46 5.77
N THR A 47 1.13 -1.22 6.89
CA THR A 47 2.46 -1.77 7.13
C THR A 47 2.67 -2.21 8.57
N ASN A 48 3.34 -3.35 8.75
CA ASN A 48 3.97 -3.79 10.00
C ASN A 48 5.50 -3.81 9.89
N TYR A 49 6.06 -3.26 8.81
CA TYR A 49 7.49 -2.95 8.72
C TYR A 49 7.75 -1.61 9.42
N SER A 50 9.00 -1.13 9.37
CA SER A 50 9.28 0.23 9.81
C SER A 50 8.51 1.23 8.95
N PHE A 51 7.87 2.19 9.63
CA PHE A 51 7.07 3.22 8.97
C PHE A 51 7.90 3.98 7.93
N GLU A 52 9.13 4.38 8.28
CA GLU A 52 10.04 5.11 7.39
C GLU A 52 10.40 4.32 6.11
N ARG A 53 10.61 3.01 6.21
CA ARG A 53 10.86 2.16 5.03
C ARG A 53 9.64 2.14 4.11
N SER A 54 8.46 2.06 4.71
CA SER A 54 7.18 2.04 3.98
C SER A 54 6.84 3.40 3.39
N LYS A 55 7.23 4.48 4.07
CA LYS A 55 7.12 5.84 3.55
C LYS A 55 8.03 6.06 2.34
N ASN A 56 9.27 5.58 2.38
CA ASN A 56 10.17 5.62 1.22
C ASN A 56 9.61 4.83 0.04
N TYR A 57 9.02 3.67 0.31
CA TYR A 57 8.29 2.89 -0.69
C TYR A 57 7.13 3.69 -1.32
N CYS A 58 6.31 4.39 -0.52
CA CYS A 58 5.20 5.21 -1.04
C CYS A 58 5.70 6.30 -2.00
N HIS A 59 6.78 7.00 -1.66
CA HIS A 59 7.37 8.02 -2.54
C HIS A 59 7.86 7.43 -3.87
N TRP A 60 8.50 6.25 -3.82
CA TRP A 60 8.92 5.54 -5.03
C TRP A 60 7.71 5.11 -5.87
N LEU A 61 6.68 4.56 -5.23
CA LEU A 61 5.46 4.09 -5.88
C LEU A 61 4.74 5.23 -6.60
N GLN A 62 4.57 6.37 -5.94
CA GLN A 62 3.96 7.58 -6.50
C GLN A 62 4.71 8.08 -7.73
N LYS A 63 6.04 8.23 -7.63
CA LYS A 63 6.89 8.64 -8.77
C LYS A 63 6.75 7.68 -9.95
N ARG A 64 6.70 6.38 -9.67
CA ARG A 64 6.60 5.34 -10.72
C ARG A 64 5.24 5.30 -11.40
N THR A 65 4.17 5.49 -10.63
CA THR A 65 2.79 5.26 -11.10
C THR A 65 2.05 6.55 -11.47
N GLY A 66 2.59 7.70 -11.08
CA GLY A 66 2.00 9.03 -11.32
C GLY A 66 0.82 9.36 -10.40
N TYR A 67 0.64 8.64 -9.29
CA TYR A 67 -0.34 9.01 -8.27
C TYR A 67 0.18 10.18 -7.44
N SER A 68 -0.70 11.11 -7.08
CA SER A 68 -0.37 12.26 -6.24
C SER A 68 -0.23 11.86 -4.76
N ASP A 69 0.46 12.71 -3.99
CA ASP A 69 0.62 12.56 -2.55
C ASP A 69 -0.71 12.43 -1.81
N SER A 70 -1.76 13.11 -2.28
CA SER A 70 -3.10 13.05 -1.69
C SER A 70 -3.91 11.78 -2.02
N SER A 71 -3.37 10.88 -2.83
CA SER A 71 -4.06 9.64 -3.22
C SER A 71 -3.55 8.41 -2.48
N VAL A 72 -2.41 8.50 -1.80
CA VAL A 72 -1.76 7.37 -1.13
C VAL A 72 -1.62 7.69 0.35
N ASP A 73 -2.36 6.96 1.17
CA ASP A 73 -2.28 7.01 2.61
C ASP A 73 -1.54 5.77 3.14
N LEU A 74 -0.65 5.96 4.11
CA LEU A 74 0.11 4.90 4.75
C LEU A 74 -0.22 4.84 6.24
N PHE A 75 -0.64 3.66 6.71
CA PHE A 75 -1.01 3.41 8.09
C PHE A 75 -0.07 2.37 8.71
N GLN A 76 0.49 2.71 9.88
CA GLN A 76 1.22 1.76 10.71
C GLN A 76 0.20 0.84 11.40
N VAL A 77 0.42 -0.47 11.27
CA VAL A 77 -0.36 -1.49 11.95
C VAL A 77 0.59 -2.30 12.82
N ASP A 78 0.39 -2.23 14.13
CA ASP A 78 1.12 -3.05 15.08
C ASP A 78 0.50 -4.45 15.12
N LEU A 79 1.15 -5.40 14.45
CA LEU A 79 0.82 -6.82 14.58
C LEU A 79 1.74 -7.47 15.62
N SER A 80 1.14 -8.16 16.59
CA SER A 80 1.86 -9.05 17.51
C SER A 80 2.51 -10.24 16.79
N SER A 81 1.93 -10.67 15.66
CA SER A 81 2.44 -11.74 14.81
C SER A 81 1.91 -11.60 13.37
N PRO A 82 2.71 -11.85 12.33
CA PRO A 82 2.28 -11.75 10.92
C PRO A 82 1.31 -12.85 10.48
N ILE A 83 1.05 -13.83 11.35
CA ILE A 83 0.08 -14.92 11.13
C ILE A 83 -1.14 -14.83 12.06
N ASP A 84 -1.29 -13.72 12.79
CA ASP A 84 -2.51 -13.47 13.56
C ASP A 84 -3.61 -12.92 12.63
N TYR A 85 -4.24 -13.84 11.90
CA TYR A 85 -5.29 -13.53 10.92
C TYR A 85 -6.50 -12.82 11.55
N ALA A 86 -6.79 -13.05 12.84
CA ALA A 86 -7.88 -12.40 13.55
C ALA A 86 -7.56 -10.91 13.79
N ALA A 87 -6.33 -10.61 14.22
CA ALA A 87 -5.86 -9.24 14.39
C ALA A 87 -5.80 -8.49 13.04
N ILE A 88 -5.29 -9.14 11.98
CA ILE A 88 -5.27 -8.57 10.63
C ILE A 88 -6.68 -8.17 10.17
N TYR A 89 -7.67 -9.06 10.33
CA TYR A 89 -9.03 -8.77 9.91
C TYR A 89 -9.66 -7.62 10.73
N ALA A 90 -9.42 -7.61 12.05
CA ALA A 90 -9.94 -6.58 12.94
C ALA A 90 -9.37 -5.19 12.60
N GLU A 91 -8.05 -5.09 12.41
CA GLU A 91 -7.40 -3.80 12.19
C GLU A 91 -7.71 -3.23 10.80
N VAL A 92 -7.78 -4.07 9.76
CA VAL A 92 -8.27 -3.68 8.43
C VAL A 92 -9.70 -3.16 8.53
N SER A 93 -10.57 -3.92 9.20
CA SER A 93 -11.99 -3.55 9.33
C SER A 93 -12.20 -2.24 10.11
N LYS A 94 -11.32 -1.95 11.07
CA LYS A 94 -11.34 -0.70 11.83
C LYS A 94 -10.91 0.48 10.96
N ASN A 95 -9.76 0.38 10.28
CA ASN A 95 -9.27 1.45 9.40
C ASN A 95 -10.27 1.78 8.29
N LEU A 96 -10.93 0.77 7.71
CA LEU A 96 -11.95 0.99 6.68
C LEU A 96 -13.24 1.64 7.17
N LYS A 97 -13.54 1.60 8.47
CA LYS A 97 -14.71 2.26 9.06
C LYS A 97 -14.44 3.71 9.43
N GLU A 98 -13.18 4.07 9.62
CA GLU A 98 -12.74 5.42 10.00
C GLU A 98 -12.38 6.30 8.78
N ALA A 99 -12.25 5.70 7.60
CA ALA A 99 -11.99 6.34 6.30
C ALA A 99 -13.28 6.86 5.63
#